data_AF-A0AAD9Z8D7-F1
#
_entry.id   AF-A0AAD9Z8D7-F1
#
_cell.length_a   1.000
_cell.length_b   1.000
_cell.length_c   1.000
_cell.angle_alpha   90.00
_cell.angle_beta   90.00
_cell.angle_gamma   90.00
#
_symmetry.space_group_name_H-M   'P 1'
#
loop_
_entity.id
_entity.type
_entity.pdbx_description
1 polymer ?
#
loop_
_entity_poly.entity_id
_entity_poly.type
_entity_poly.pdbx_seq_one_letter_code
_entity_poly.pdbx_strand_id
1 'polypeptide(L)'
;MMLAYNTGHIDETDYAHSVLRVTLKNGEKYALDITGAQYGWQEVVTPWGLYCEAKIRSIKSIHSFSYTKGFCKDRAHQIGGQRMWMETIMAVFADALDHMVALWQRDNTSLSVMLKLSEGEYVKKRASLLDAIGRGVQKYKKIRTAEGVFDLPGDISIGGVDRPFTSSAGQKAN
;
A
#
# COMPACT_ATOMS: atom_id res chain seq x y z
N MET A 1 29.27 20.30 -0.80
CA MET A 1 28.32 19.81 -1.81
C MET A 1 26.92 20.07 -1.29
N MET A 2 26.09 20.84 -1.99
CA MET A 2 24.76 21.21 -1.48
C MET A 2 23.79 20.02 -1.55
N LEU A 3 23.13 19.71 -0.44
CA LEU A 3 21.94 18.87 -0.43
C LEU A 3 20.76 19.72 -0.90
N ALA A 4 20.26 19.46 -2.10
CA ALA A 4 19.05 20.10 -2.58
C ALA A 4 17.85 19.62 -1.76
N TYR A 5 17.09 20.56 -1.20
CA TYR A 5 15.84 20.27 -0.50
C TYR A 5 14.83 19.68 -1.50
N ASN A 6 14.56 18.39 -1.37
CA ASN A 6 13.54 17.73 -2.17
C ASN A 6 12.17 18.32 -1.79
N THR A 7 11.40 18.83 -2.75
CA THR A 7 10.32 19.82 -2.56
C THR A 7 9.03 19.27 -1.92
N GLY A 8 9.08 18.12 -1.26
CA GLY A 8 7.96 17.49 -0.56
C GLY A 8 6.84 16.97 -1.46
N HIS A 9 6.94 17.15 -2.77
CA HIS A 9 5.96 16.64 -3.74
C HIS A 9 6.13 15.12 -3.86
N ILE A 10 5.12 14.38 -3.39
CA ILE A 10 5.03 12.94 -3.56
C ILE A 10 4.26 12.72 -4.87
N ASP A 11 4.89 12.08 -5.86
CA ASP A 11 4.16 11.54 -7.01
C ASP A 11 3.24 10.41 -6.50
N GLU A 12 1.94 10.66 -6.44
CA GLU A 12 0.95 9.67 -6.01
C GLU A 12 0.88 8.46 -6.96
N THR A 13 1.44 8.59 -8.17
CA THR A 13 1.57 7.51 -9.18
C THR A 13 2.86 6.67 -9.04
N ASP A 14 3.81 7.06 -8.18
CA ASP A 14 5.07 6.32 -7.91
C ASP A 14 4.95 5.55 -6.58
N TYR A 15 4.04 4.56 -6.60
CA TYR A 15 3.59 3.82 -5.42
C TYR A 15 4.23 2.43 -5.22
N ALA A 16 3.41 1.38 -4.99
CA ALA A 16 3.86 0.14 -4.34
C ALA A 16 2.89 -1.07 -4.46
N HIS A 17 3.27 -2.12 -5.20
CA HIS A 17 2.48 -3.33 -5.53
C HIS A 17 3.41 -4.52 -5.96
N SER A 18 2.86 -5.75 -6.07
CA SER A 18 3.54 -6.98 -6.54
C SER A 18 2.54 -7.94 -7.18
N VAL A 19 2.92 -8.68 -8.24
CA VAL A 19 2.05 -9.67 -8.92
C VAL A 19 2.72 -11.03 -9.16
N LEU A 20 1.91 -12.07 -9.38
CA LEU A 20 2.40 -13.40 -9.71
C LEU A 20 2.51 -13.57 -11.23
N ARG A 21 3.74 -13.70 -11.76
CA ARG A 21 3.95 -14.05 -13.17
C ARG A 21 3.90 -15.56 -13.37
N VAL A 22 2.80 -16.05 -13.92
CA VAL A 22 2.58 -17.47 -14.27
C VAL A 22 3.15 -17.73 -15.65
N THR A 23 3.83 -18.86 -15.83
CA THR A 23 4.23 -19.40 -17.15
C THR A 23 3.58 -20.77 -17.34
N LEU A 24 2.80 -20.93 -18.40
CA LEU A 24 2.10 -22.16 -18.74
C LEU A 24 3.04 -23.16 -19.44
N LYS A 25 2.62 -24.44 -19.55
CA LYS A 25 3.42 -25.51 -20.17
C LYS A 25 3.74 -25.26 -21.65
N ASN A 26 2.92 -24.48 -22.35
CA ASN A 26 3.14 -24.05 -23.74
C ASN A 26 4.03 -22.80 -23.86
N GLY A 27 4.54 -22.27 -22.76
CA GLY A 27 5.40 -21.08 -22.73
C GLY A 27 4.66 -19.74 -22.64
N GLU A 28 3.33 -19.73 -22.72
CA GLU A 28 2.53 -18.51 -22.52
C GLU A 28 2.71 -17.95 -21.11
N LYS A 29 2.69 -16.62 -20.99
CA LYS A 29 2.95 -15.90 -19.73
C LYS A 29 1.79 -14.99 -19.39
N TYR A 30 1.38 -15.03 -18.13
CA TYR A 30 0.29 -14.22 -17.59
C TYR A 30 0.72 -13.55 -16.28
N ALA A 31 0.23 -12.34 -16.04
CA ALA A 31 0.16 -11.76 -14.72
C ALA A 31 -1.13 -12.23 -14.05
N LEU A 32 -1.01 -12.71 -12.81
CA LEU A 32 -2.10 -12.95 -11.87
C LEU A 32 -2.02 -11.86 -10.79
N ASP A 33 -2.99 -10.96 -10.81
CA ASP A 33 -3.05 -9.73 -10.03
C ASP A 33 -4.35 -9.69 -9.20
N ILE A 34 -4.36 -10.42 -8.09
CA ILE A 34 -5.53 -10.53 -7.19
C ILE A 34 -5.83 -9.26 -6.39
N THR A 35 -4.92 -8.28 -6.40
CA THR A 35 -5.02 -7.01 -5.64
C THR A 35 -5.15 -5.79 -6.55
N GLY A 36 -5.02 -5.92 -7.87
CA GLY A 36 -5.09 -4.82 -8.85
C GLY A 36 -6.37 -3.97 -8.80
N ALA A 37 -7.46 -4.51 -8.26
CA ALA A 37 -8.71 -3.79 -8.03
C ALA A 37 -8.53 -2.55 -7.12
N GLN A 38 -7.49 -2.52 -6.26
CA GLN A 38 -7.15 -1.35 -5.44
C GLN A 38 -6.69 -0.13 -6.27
N TYR A 39 -6.42 -0.32 -7.57
CA TYR A 39 -6.08 0.73 -8.55
C TYR A 39 -7.08 0.76 -9.71
N GLY A 40 -8.30 0.23 -9.52
CA GLY A 40 -9.34 0.19 -10.55
C GLY A 40 -9.19 -0.91 -11.62
N TRP A 41 -8.12 -1.72 -11.61
CA TRP A 41 -7.95 -2.82 -12.56
C TRP A 41 -8.80 -4.03 -12.16
N GLN A 42 -9.80 -4.38 -12.96
CA GLN A 42 -10.69 -5.50 -12.65
C GLN A 42 -10.18 -6.86 -13.17
N GLU A 43 -9.21 -6.88 -14.10
CA GLU A 43 -8.69 -8.13 -14.67
C GLU A 43 -7.67 -8.78 -13.75
N VAL A 44 -8.14 -9.79 -12.99
CA VAL A 44 -7.30 -10.62 -12.12
C VAL A 44 -6.26 -11.41 -12.91
N VAL A 45 -6.51 -11.75 -14.17
CA VAL A 45 -5.55 -12.41 -15.07
C VAL A 45 -5.38 -11.58 -16.34
N THR A 46 -4.14 -11.26 -16.72
CA THR A 46 -3.82 -10.50 -17.93
C THR A 46 -2.61 -11.16 -18.64
N PRO A 47 -2.60 -11.32 -19.98
CA PRO A 47 -1.40 -11.74 -20.71
C PRO A 47 -0.20 -10.85 -20.37
N TRP A 48 0.98 -11.43 -20.17
CA TRP A 48 2.13 -10.72 -19.60
C TRP A 48 2.59 -9.52 -20.45
N GLY A 49 2.52 -9.61 -21.79
CA GLY A 49 2.81 -8.48 -22.68
C GLY A 49 1.86 -7.30 -22.45
N LEU A 50 0.55 -7.55 -22.47
CA LEU A 50 -0.47 -6.52 -22.20
C LEU A 50 -0.35 -5.94 -20.78
N TYR A 51 -0.01 -6.77 -19.78
CA TYR A 51 0.27 -6.29 -18.43
C TYR A 51 1.51 -5.36 -18.40
N CYS A 52 2.57 -5.71 -19.15
CA CYS A 52 3.77 -4.88 -19.27
C CYS A 52 3.49 -3.53 -19.94
N GLU A 53 2.66 -3.52 -20.99
CA GLU A 53 2.36 -2.31 -21.76
C GLU A 53 1.37 -1.38 -21.03
N ALA A 54 0.38 -1.93 -20.33
CA ALA A 54 -0.72 -1.16 -19.76
C ALA A 54 -0.57 -0.83 -18.26
N LYS A 55 0.12 -1.68 -17.48
CA LYS A 55 0.01 -1.67 -16.00
C LYS A 55 1.33 -1.47 -15.23
N ILE A 56 2.50 -1.47 -15.89
CA ILE A 56 3.80 -1.25 -15.19
C ILE A 56 4.66 -0.17 -15.87
N ARG A 57 5.32 0.67 -15.05
CA ARG A 57 6.37 1.61 -15.50
C ARG A 57 7.75 0.94 -15.59
N SER A 58 8.07 0.06 -14.63
CA SER A 58 9.36 -0.64 -14.54
C SER A 58 9.24 -1.87 -13.63
N ILE A 59 9.95 -2.95 -13.94
CA ILE A 59 10.12 -4.09 -13.02
C ILE A 59 11.27 -3.76 -12.05
N LYS A 60 11.01 -3.73 -10.74
CA LYS A 60 12.04 -3.49 -9.71
C LYS A 60 12.79 -4.75 -9.33
N SER A 61 12.08 -5.86 -9.17
CA SER A 61 12.61 -7.16 -8.75
C SER A 61 11.83 -8.30 -9.40
N ILE A 62 12.44 -9.49 -9.47
CA ILE A 62 11.78 -10.74 -9.86
C ILE A 62 12.25 -11.80 -8.87
N HIS A 63 11.31 -12.36 -8.11
CA HIS A 63 11.57 -13.37 -7.11
C HIS A 63 11.02 -14.73 -7.53
N SER A 64 11.61 -15.82 -7.00
CA SER A 64 11.05 -17.16 -7.14
C SER A 64 9.74 -17.28 -6.34
N PHE A 65 8.84 -18.15 -6.80
CA PHE A 65 7.66 -18.48 -6.00
C PHE A 65 8.09 -19.01 -4.63
N SER A 66 7.43 -18.53 -3.57
CA SER A 66 7.78 -18.74 -2.15
C SER A 66 8.99 -17.98 -1.58
N TYR A 67 9.67 -17.10 -2.33
CA TYR A 67 10.75 -16.24 -1.80
C TYR A 67 10.35 -15.53 -0.49
N THR A 68 9.22 -14.82 -0.48
CA THR A 68 8.69 -14.11 0.70
C THR A 68 8.45 -15.05 1.89
N LYS A 69 8.12 -16.33 1.65
CA LYS A 69 7.93 -17.33 2.71
C LYS A 69 9.25 -17.76 3.34
N GLY A 70 10.32 -17.88 2.55
CA GLY A 70 11.68 -18.10 3.06
C GLY A 70 12.15 -16.88 3.87
N PHE A 71 12.10 -15.70 3.23
CA PHE A 71 12.48 -14.44 3.84
C PHE A 71 11.80 -14.19 5.21
N CYS A 72 10.47 -14.35 5.29
CA CYS A 72 9.73 -14.17 6.54
C CYS A 72 10.09 -15.21 7.61
N LYS A 73 10.50 -16.43 7.24
CA LYS A 73 10.99 -17.43 8.20
C LYS A 73 12.36 -17.03 8.75
N ASP A 74 13.30 -16.66 7.88
CA ASP A 74 14.67 -16.31 8.28
C ASP A 74 14.65 -15.09 9.21
N ARG A 75 13.87 -14.07 8.84
CA ARG A 75 13.55 -12.89 9.67
C ARG A 75 12.91 -13.27 11.00
N ALA A 76 11.94 -14.17 11.01
CA ALA A 76 11.32 -14.63 12.23
C ALA A 76 12.32 -15.33 13.16
N HIS A 77 13.18 -16.20 12.62
CA HIS A 77 14.23 -16.88 13.40
C HIS A 77 15.22 -15.88 14.04
N GLN A 78 15.59 -14.80 13.34
CA GLN A 78 16.48 -13.76 13.87
C GLN A 78 15.94 -13.04 15.12
N ILE A 79 14.61 -13.01 15.32
CA ILE A 79 13.98 -12.31 16.46
C ILE A 79 13.19 -13.23 17.38
N GLY A 80 13.63 -14.49 17.56
CA GLY A 80 13.03 -15.41 18.55
C GLY A 80 11.86 -16.25 18.03
N GLY A 81 11.65 -16.31 16.71
CA GLY A 81 10.69 -17.19 16.05
C GLY A 81 9.40 -16.49 15.58
N GLN A 82 8.57 -17.25 14.85
CA GLN A 82 7.38 -16.72 14.17
C GLN A 82 6.39 -16.01 15.11
N ARG A 83 6.26 -16.49 16.36
CA ARG A 83 5.39 -15.88 17.36
C ARG A 83 5.87 -14.48 17.74
N MET A 84 7.14 -14.36 18.16
CA MET A 84 7.73 -13.08 18.56
C MET A 84 7.79 -12.09 17.39
N TRP A 85 7.97 -12.60 16.16
CA TRP A 85 7.81 -11.82 14.94
C TRP A 85 6.39 -11.24 14.79
N MET A 86 5.35 -12.08 14.85
CA MET A 86 3.96 -11.60 14.77
C MET A 86 3.60 -10.62 15.89
N GLU A 87 4.02 -10.89 17.13
CA GLU A 87 3.82 -9.99 18.28
C GLU A 87 4.51 -8.64 18.05
N THR A 88 5.74 -8.62 17.54
CA THR A 88 6.49 -7.40 17.19
C THR A 88 5.81 -6.61 16.05
N ILE A 89 5.33 -7.30 15.00
CA ILE A 89 4.57 -6.67 13.92
C ILE A 89 3.33 -5.97 14.48
N MET A 90 2.53 -6.70 15.26
CA MET A 90 1.26 -6.19 15.79
C MET A 90 1.46 -5.01 16.75
N ALA A 91 2.47 -5.08 17.63
CA ALA A 91 2.82 -3.97 18.52
C ALA A 91 3.22 -2.70 17.74
N VAL A 92 4.07 -2.83 16.72
CA VAL A 92 4.49 -1.70 15.88
C VAL A 92 3.30 -1.02 15.16
N PHE A 93 2.34 -1.80 14.66
CA PHE A 93 1.14 -1.24 14.04
C PHE A 93 0.19 -0.62 15.06
N ALA A 94 0.03 -1.22 16.25
CA ALA A 94 -0.76 -0.65 17.34
C ALA A 94 -0.19 0.71 17.79
N ASP A 95 1.11 0.79 18.10
CA ASP A 95 1.80 2.03 18.47
C ASP A 95 1.63 3.13 17.41
N ALA A 96 1.73 2.77 16.13
CA ALA A 96 1.55 3.70 15.02
C ALA A 96 0.11 4.23 14.93
N LEU A 97 -0.89 3.36 15.10
CA LEU A 97 -2.31 3.74 15.11
C LEU A 97 -2.65 4.63 16.31
N ASP A 98 -2.22 4.25 17.51
CA ASP A 98 -2.43 5.03 18.74
C ASP A 98 -1.78 6.41 18.63
N HIS A 99 -0.57 6.49 18.07
CA HIS A 99 0.10 7.77 17.81
C HIS A 99 -0.69 8.63 16.81
N MET A 100 -1.22 8.06 15.73
CA MET A 100 -2.01 8.82 14.74
C MET A 100 -3.35 9.29 15.30
N VAL A 101 -4.04 8.46 16.08
CA VAL A 101 -5.26 8.85 16.81
C VAL A 101 -4.93 9.97 17.80
N ALA A 102 -3.86 9.84 18.58
CA ALA A 102 -3.43 10.86 19.54
C ALA A 102 -3.09 12.20 18.86
N LEU A 103 -2.41 12.18 17.71
CA LEU A 103 -2.16 13.40 16.92
C LEU A 103 -3.46 14.01 16.41
N TRP A 104 -4.35 13.24 15.79
CA TRP A 104 -5.61 13.76 15.25
C TRP A 104 -6.48 14.39 16.34
N GLN A 105 -6.54 13.78 17.53
CA GLN A 105 -7.33 14.29 18.66
C GLN A 105 -6.84 15.65 19.19
N ARG A 106 -5.55 16.00 19.03
CA ARG A 106 -5.00 17.31 19.50
C ARG A 106 -5.67 18.50 18.80
N ASP A 107 -5.91 18.36 17.51
CA ASP A 107 -6.45 19.42 16.65
C ASP A 107 -7.96 19.24 16.37
N ASN A 108 -8.60 18.24 16.99
CA ASN A 108 -10.01 17.89 16.76
C ASN A 108 -10.81 17.71 18.05
N THR A 109 -11.15 16.47 18.40
CA THR A 109 -12.02 16.10 19.50
C THR A 109 -11.69 14.69 19.93
N SER A 110 -12.06 14.28 21.15
CA SER A 110 -11.84 12.90 21.57
C SER A 110 -12.75 11.93 20.83
N LEU A 111 -12.34 10.67 20.67
CA LEU A 111 -13.22 9.62 20.12
C LEU A 111 -14.53 9.50 20.94
N SER A 112 -14.46 9.68 22.26
CA SER A 112 -15.61 9.62 23.17
C SER A 112 -16.61 10.78 23.01
N VAL A 113 -16.18 11.93 22.48
CA VAL A 113 -17.06 13.04 22.09
C VAL A 113 -17.54 12.85 20.66
N MET A 114 -16.67 12.40 19.74
CA MET A 114 -17.01 12.09 18.35
C MET A 114 -18.17 11.10 18.23
N LEU A 115 -18.20 10.06 19.08
CA LEU A 115 -19.28 9.06 19.14
C LEU A 115 -20.62 9.60 19.67
N LYS A 116 -20.68 10.85 20.13
CA LYS A 116 -21.90 11.52 20.64
C LYS A 116 -22.39 12.65 19.72
N LEU A 117 -21.73 12.87 18.59
CA LEU A 117 -22.12 13.87 17.60
C LEU A 117 -23.39 13.47 16.86
N SER A 118 -24.02 14.42 16.16
CA SER A 118 -25.05 14.07 15.17
C SER A 118 -24.45 13.24 14.04
N GLU A 119 -25.25 12.39 13.37
CA GLU A 119 -24.77 11.48 12.31
C GLU A 119 -23.97 12.23 11.23
N GLY A 120 -24.46 13.39 10.78
CA GLY A 120 -23.78 14.20 9.77
C GLY A 120 -22.44 14.80 10.21
N GLU A 121 -22.25 15.03 11.51
CA GLU A 121 -20.97 15.49 12.08
C GLU A 121 -20.04 14.31 12.37
N TYR A 122 -20.57 13.18 12.87
CA TYR A 122 -19.86 11.93 13.05
C TYR A 122 -19.25 11.44 11.74
N VAL A 123 -20.02 11.40 10.64
CA VAL A 123 -19.53 11.00 9.32
C VAL A 123 -18.36 11.90 8.86
N LYS A 124 -18.47 13.22 9.03
CA LYS A 124 -17.41 14.18 8.68
C LYS A 124 -16.15 13.96 9.52
N LYS A 125 -16.28 13.83 10.84
CA LYS A 125 -15.13 13.57 11.74
C LYS A 125 -14.52 12.19 11.51
N ARG A 126 -15.31 11.16 11.22
CA ARG A 126 -14.86 9.82 10.83
C ARG A 126 -14.04 9.86 9.54
N ALA A 127 -14.50 10.57 8.51
CA ALA A 127 -13.73 10.73 7.28
C ALA A 127 -12.37 11.39 7.55
N SER A 128 -12.35 12.49 8.32
CA SER A 128 -11.12 13.18 8.73
C SER A 128 -10.15 12.30 9.55
N LEU A 129 -10.67 11.49 10.47
CA LEU A 129 -9.87 10.56 11.27
C LEU A 129 -9.25 9.45 10.40
N LEU A 130 -10.03 8.83 9.51
CA LEU A 130 -9.56 7.77 8.62
C LEU A 130 -8.51 8.30 7.62
N ASP A 131 -8.72 9.52 7.12
CA ASP A 131 -7.78 10.24 6.25
C ASP A 131 -6.46 10.58 6.97
N ALA A 132 -6.52 11.02 8.24
CA ALA A 132 -5.34 11.23 9.07
C ALA A 132 -4.57 9.93 9.37
N ILE A 133 -5.28 8.85 9.71
CA ILE A 133 -4.68 7.52 9.89
C ILE A 133 -4.04 7.02 8.59
N GLY A 134 -4.73 7.17 7.45
CA GLY A 134 -4.24 6.79 6.12
C GLY A 134 -2.91 7.46 5.77
N ARG A 135 -2.85 8.80 5.85
CA ARG A 135 -1.59 9.55 5.70
C ARG A 135 -0.52 9.14 6.71
N GLY A 136 -0.92 8.91 7.96
CA GLY A 136 -0.06 8.52 9.05
C GLY A 136 0.66 7.19 8.83
N VAL A 137 -0.07 6.15 8.43
CA VAL A 137 0.47 4.83 8.08
C VAL A 137 1.42 4.93 6.89
N GLN A 138 1.09 5.69 5.85
CA GLN A 138 1.99 5.92 4.71
C GLN A 138 3.26 6.68 5.11
N LYS A 139 3.19 7.58 6.10
CA LYS A 139 4.37 8.27 6.65
C LYS A 139 5.23 7.35 7.53
N TYR A 140 4.62 6.49 8.35
CA TYR A 140 5.34 5.49 9.15
C TYR A 140 6.08 4.47 8.27
N LYS A 141 5.50 4.08 7.14
CA LYS A 141 6.15 3.26 6.10
C LYS A 141 7.46 3.90 5.59
N LYS A 142 7.51 5.24 5.48
CA LYS A 142 8.69 6.00 5.00
C LYS A 142 9.71 6.34 6.08
N ILE A 143 9.29 6.54 7.34
CA ILE A 143 10.20 6.89 8.44
C ILE A 143 10.99 5.67 8.95
N ARG A 144 10.43 4.46 8.86
CA ARG A 144 11.13 3.21 9.25
C ARG A 144 12.10 2.66 8.18
N THR A 145 12.39 3.45 7.14
CA THR A 145 13.35 3.12 6.07
C THR A 145 14.45 4.18 5.96
N ALA A 146 15.58 3.88 6.60
CA ALA A 146 16.92 4.37 6.24
C ALA A 146 17.89 3.18 6.41
N GLU A 147 17.95 2.60 7.63
CA GLU A 147 18.67 1.35 7.92
C GLU A 147 17.85 0.31 8.75
N GLY A 148 16.57 0.56 9.04
CA GLY A 148 15.65 -0.33 9.79
C GLY A 148 14.78 0.43 10.80
N VAL A 149 13.72 -0.13 11.43
CA VAL A 149 13.15 -1.48 11.38
C VAL A 149 11.70 -1.40 10.86
N PHE A 150 11.52 -1.54 9.54
CA PHE A 150 10.49 -2.40 8.92
C PHE A 150 10.76 -2.60 7.42
N ASP A 151 12.03 -2.61 7.03
CA ASP A 151 12.43 -2.85 5.64
C ASP A 151 12.18 -4.31 5.27
N LEU A 152 11.33 -4.58 4.27
CA LEU A 152 11.31 -5.84 3.52
C LEU A 152 12.22 -5.57 2.30
N PRO A 153 13.55 -5.83 2.38
CA PRO A 153 14.47 -5.33 1.37
C PRO A 153 14.29 -6.19 0.11
N GLY A 154 13.50 -5.70 -0.85
CA GLY A 154 13.25 -6.36 -2.12
C GLY A 154 11.85 -6.17 -2.72
N ASP A 155 10.83 -5.86 -1.92
CA ASP A 155 9.42 -5.91 -2.37
C ASP A 155 8.62 -4.64 -2.04
N ILE A 156 7.69 -4.29 -2.96
CA ILE A 156 6.64 -3.28 -2.79
C ILE A 156 7.15 -1.81 -2.94
N SER A 157 7.64 -1.53 -4.16
CA SER A 157 7.73 -0.22 -4.84
C SER A 157 7.47 -0.43 -6.34
N ILE A 158 6.62 0.34 -7.02
CA ILE A 158 6.44 0.37 -8.50
C ILE A 158 5.75 1.70 -8.86
N GLY A 159 5.19 1.85 -10.05
CA GLY A 159 4.33 2.98 -10.41
C GLY A 159 3.18 2.57 -11.30
N GLY A 160 2.12 3.39 -11.33
CA GLY A 160 0.89 3.16 -12.10
C GLY A 160 0.13 4.47 -12.26
N VAL A 161 -0.24 4.79 -13.49
CA VAL A 161 -0.85 6.08 -13.85
C VAL A 161 -2.37 6.00 -13.68
N ASP A 162 -2.97 6.93 -12.95
CA ASP A 162 -4.41 7.16 -13.05
C ASP A 162 -4.74 7.66 -14.47
N ARG A 163 -5.49 6.86 -15.23
CA ARG A 163 -6.30 7.38 -16.33
C ARG A 163 -7.64 7.81 -15.73
N PRO A 164 -8.18 9.00 -16.07
CA PRO A 164 -9.48 9.40 -15.59
C PRO A 164 -10.54 8.39 -16.03
N PHE A 165 -11.41 8.02 -15.08
CA PHE A 165 -12.56 7.13 -15.31
C PHE A 165 -13.49 7.75 -16.36
N THR A 166 -13.41 7.30 -17.62
CA THR A 166 -14.56 7.37 -18.52
C THR A 166 -15.53 6.29 -18.06
N SER A 167 -16.55 6.67 -17.29
CA SER A 167 -17.62 5.75 -16.94
C SER A 167 -18.26 5.23 -18.23
N SER A 168 -18.39 3.91 -18.35
CA SER A 168 -19.20 3.29 -19.40
C SER A 168 -20.70 3.42 -19.07
N ALA A 169 -21.13 4.67 -18.86
CA ALA A 169 -22.53 5.06 -18.78
C ALA A 169 -22.95 5.54 -20.18
N GLY A 170 -23.64 4.68 -20.92
CA GLY A 170 -24.11 5.04 -22.24
C GLY A 170 -25.19 6.13 -22.18
N GLN A 171 -25.04 7.17 -23.00
CA GLN A 171 -26.15 8.01 -23.41
C GLN A 171 -26.04 8.34 -24.89
N LYS A 172 -27.16 8.18 -25.61
CA LYS A 172 -27.34 8.63 -27.00
C LYS A 172 -27.89 10.06 -27.01
N ALA A 173 -27.86 10.63 -28.22
CA ALA A 173 -28.48 11.90 -28.66
C ALA A 173 -27.67 13.17 -28.33
N ASN A 174 -27.57 14.14 -29.24
CA ASN A 174 -28.17 14.25 -30.58
C ASN A 174 -27.15 14.06 -31.71
#